data_AF-A0A3A5LHH4-F1
#
_entry.id   AF-A0A3A5LHH4-F1
#
_cell.length_a   1.000
_cell.length_b   1.000
_cell.length_c   1.000
_cell.angle_alpha   90.00
_cell.angle_beta   90.00
_cell.angle_gamma   90.00
#
_symmetry.space_group_name_H-M   'P 1'
#
loop_
_entity.id
_entity.type
_entity.pdbx_description
1 polymer ?
#
loop_
_entity_poly.entity_id
_entity_poly.type
_entity_poly.pdbx_seq_one_letter_code
_entity_poly.pdbx_strand_id
1 'polypeptide(L)'
;MSVSSHISDLLSLDKASRCEQLLSTVTQLHSDELMDCFSFFMGNDPIRKSDLTPYQATKPFVLVGTSIFGAIAIACHLGEQLSAPPQVVIVDLSHQVVKSWDLIKSYFMTSAETNPELAVKGFWDLLQTNRPNEFSMDGDSDDLRAFLLGLIEQYGLVRFKQLVIEAVILKQSWGHEATFQQIRDVYKDMDIVAYPSNIIHCIHDLKTQKDVARCVNLLQPVLSIQTNLQQGEPTQLHLMKDNSVRSIMRTLGPGPFLKDIDQLAFEGEFLAPSLSASAMVIKPGSVPGMWFAQSLKKEEGVKAETGYASVMTSFLH
;
A
#
# COMPACT_ATOMS: atom_id res chain seq x y z
N MET A 1 3.79 18.34 -37.99
CA MET A 1 3.51 17.96 -36.59
C MET A 1 2.90 16.57 -36.63
N SER A 2 3.48 15.61 -35.92
CA SER A 2 3.13 14.19 -36.03
C SER A 2 1.97 13.87 -35.07
N VAL A 3 1.06 12.99 -35.46
CA VAL A 3 -0.09 12.55 -34.63
C VAL A 3 0.36 12.04 -33.25
N SER A 4 1.60 11.56 -33.13
CA SER A 4 2.21 11.11 -31.88
C SER A 4 2.42 12.23 -30.85
N SER A 5 2.78 13.46 -31.29
CA SER A 5 2.98 14.58 -30.36
C SER A 5 1.68 15.04 -29.72
N HIS A 6 0.59 15.09 -30.50
CA HIS A 6 -0.72 15.50 -30.00
C HIS A 6 -1.32 14.52 -28.97
N ILE A 7 -1.10 13.22 -29.12
CA ILE A 7 -1.59 12.21 -28.16
C ILE A 7 -0.81 12.32 -26.83
N SER A 8 0.50 12.53 -26.90
CA SER A 8 1.33 12.71 -25.69
C SER A 8 0.91 13.95 -24.89
N ASP A 9 0.62 15.06 -25.57
CA ASP A 9 0.21 16.31 -24.92
C ASP A 9 -1.18 16.16 -24.24
N LEU A 10 -2.12 15.46 -24.89
CA LEU A 10 -3.44 15.20 -24.32
C LEU A 10 -3.38 14.29 -23.08
N LEU A 11 -2.54 13.25 -23.11
CA LEU A 11 -2.33 12.38 -21.95
C LEU A 11 -1.66 13.13 -20.78
N SER A 12 -0.75 14.07 -21.08
CA SER A 12 -0.12 14.92 -20.07
C SER A 12 -1.11 15.90 -19.44
N LEU A 13 -1.98 16.52 -20.23
CA LEU A 13 -3.04 17.43 -19.74
C LEU A 13 -4.06 16.69 -18.87
N ASP A 14 -4.49 15.48 -19.27
CA ASP A 14 -5.39 14.65 -18.46
C ASP A 14 -4.75 14.26 -17.12
N LYS A 15 -3.46 13.89 -17.14
CA LYS A 15 -2.69 13.55 -15.94
C LYS A 15 -2.62 14.73 -14.96
N ALA A 16 -2.28 15.94 -15.45
CA ALA A 16 -2.21 17.14 -14.61
C ALA A 16 -3.56 17.50 -13.98
N SER A 17 -4.63 17.46 -14.78
CA SER A 17 -6.01 17.72 -14.32
C SER A 17 -6.43 16.75 -13.20
N ARG A 18 -6.15 15.46 -13.37
CA ARG A 18 -6.44 14.45 -12.33
C ARG A 18 -5.63 14.69 -11.05
N CYS A 19 -4.37 15.10 -11.16
CA CYS A 19 -3.55 15.43 -10.00
C CYS A 19 -4.12 16.64 -9.23
N GLU A 20 -4.50 17.69 -9.94
CA GLU A 20 -5.13 18.88 -9.34
C GLU A 20 -6.44 18.52 -8.64
N GLN A 21 -7.30 17.74 -9.32
CA GLN A 21 -8.56 17.27 -8.74
C GLN A 21 -8.33 16.44 -7.47
N LEU A 22 -7.33 15.56 -7.47
CA LEU A 22 -7.03 14.72 -6.31
C LEU A 22 -6.55 15.57 -5.12
N LEU A 23 -5.62 16.50 -5.36
CA LEU A 23 -5.09 17.41 -4.35
C LEU A 23 -6.16 18.36 -3.80
N SER A 24 -7.16 18.74 -4.60
CA SER A 24 -8.26 19.59 -4.13
C SER A 24 -9.35 18.83 -3.36
N THR A 25 -9.49 17.52 -3.61
CA THR A 25 -10.59 16.70 -3.06
C THR A 25 -10.18 15.94 -1.80
N VAL A 26 -8.94 15.46 -1.74
CA VAL A 26 -8.42 14.72 -0.59
C VAL A 26 -8.02 15.68 0.51
N THR A 27 -8.70 15.59 1.65
CA THR A 27 -8.31 16.31 2.87
C THR A 27 -6.96 15.77 3.36
N GLN A 28 -5.96 16.65 3.37
CA GLN A 28 -4.61 16.36 3.85
C GLN A 28 -4.59 16.47 5.37
N LEU A 29 -3.95 15.51 6.04
CA LEU A 29 -3.62 15.63 7.45
C LEU A 29 -2.72 16.84 7.67
N HIS A 30 -2.98 17.57 8.75
CA HIS A 30 -2.07 18.58 9.23
C HIS A 30 -0.77 17.94 9.74
N SER A 31 0.30 18.74 9.81
CA SER A 31 1.59 18.20 10.25
C SER A 31 1.50 17.58 11.64
N ASP A 32 0.79 18.16 12.59
CA ASP A 32 0.60 17.61 13.94
C ASP A 32 -0.25 16.32 14.01
N GLU A 33 -0.90 15.92 12.92
CA GLU A 33 -1.67 14.68 12.81
C GLU A 33 -0.89 13.54 12.14
N LEU A 34 0.28 13.83 11.55
CA LEU A 34 1.17 12.80 11.00
C LEU A 34 1.85 12.03 12.13
N MET A 35 2.26 10.79 11.84
CA MET A 35 2.91 9.93 12.83
C MET A 35 4.39 9.72 12.53
N ASP A 36 5.13 9.35 13.57
CA ASP A 36 6.49 8.85 13.42
C ASP A 36 6.44 7.38 13.01
N CYS A 37 6.65 7.14 11.71
CA CYS A 37 6.83 5.80 11.16
C CYS A 37 8.21 5.70 10.54
N PHE A 38 8.83 4.52 10.64
CA PHE A 38 10.07 4.24 9.94
C PHE A 38 9.86 4.41 8.44
N SER A 39 10.81 5.07 7.80
CA SER A 39 10.81 5.29 6.35
C SER A 39 12.13 4.81 5.77
N PHE A 40 12.07 4.38 4.51
CA PHE A 40 13.18 3.83 3.75
C PHE A 40 13.13 4.44 2.35
N PHE A 41 14.23 5.05 1.89
CA PHE A 41 14.35 5.61 0.56
C PHE A 41 14.24 4.51 -0.48
N MET A 42 14.97 3.41 -0.30
CA MET A 42 14.94 2.27 -1.21
C MET A 42 13.71 1.38 -1.03
N GLY A 43 13.00 1.55 0.11
CA GLY A 43 12.06 0.56 0.61
C GLY A 43 12.78 -0.56 1.35
N ASN A 44 12.04 -1.30 2.18
CA ASN A 44 12.52 -2.47 2.91
C ASN A 44 12.05 -3.79 2.30
N ASP A 45 11.16 -3.75 1.31
CA ASP A 45 10.54 -4.94 0.73
C ASP A 45 11.52 -5.77 -0.12
N PRO A 46 11.49 -7.12 -0.02
CA PRO A 46 12.37 -8.01 -0.78
C PRO A 46 11.93 -8.20 -2.24
N ILE A 47 11.63 -7.10 -2.95
CA ILE A 47 11.12 -7.12 -4.32
C ILE A 47 12.27 -7.21 -5.31
N ARG A 48 12.25 -8.21 -6.19
CA ARG A 48 13.19 -8.34 -7.30
C ARG A 48 12.50 -8.02 -8.63
N LYS A 49 13.26 -7.50 -9.59
CA LYS A 49 12.78 -7.24 -10.96
C LYS A 49 12.09 -8.47 -11.59
N SER A 50 12.64 -9.66 -11.35
CA SER A 50 12.09 -10.92 -11.86
C SER A 50 10.66 -11.19 -11.37
N ASP A 51 10.32 -10.76 -10.17
CA ASP A 51 9.02 -11.06 -9.53
C ASP A 51 7.89 -10.31 -10.23
N LEU A 52 8.19 -9.12 -10.74
CA LEU A 52 7.22 -8.22 -11.37
C LEU A 52 7.18 -8.37 -12.90
N THR A 53 8.11 -9.12 -13.50
CA THR A 53 8.18 -9.32 -14.96
C THR A 53 6.87 -9.87 -15.57
N PRO A 54 6.11 -10.78 -14.92
CA PRO A 54 4.83 -11.25 -15.46
C PRO A 54 3.71 -10.19 -15.48
N TYR A 55 3.94 -9.02 -14.87
CA TYR A 55 2.91 -8.00 -14.62
C TYR A 55 3.20 -6.68 -15.34
N GLN A 56 4.10 -6.70 -16.34
CA GLN A 56 4.38 -5.56 -17.20
C GLN A 56 3.09 -4.99 -17.81
N ALA A 57 2.87 -3.71 -17.58
CA ALA A 57 1.68 -3.02 -18.05
C ALA A 57 1.77 -2.76 -19.56
N THR A 58 0.68 -3.03 -20.26
CA THR A 58 0.55 -2.77 -21.70
C THR A 58 -0.28 -1.51 -22.00
N LYS A 59 -0.87 -0.90 -20.97
CA LYS A 59 -1.64 0.35 -21.03
C LYS A 59 -1.27 1.27 -19.87
N PRO A 60 -1.53 2.59 -19.99
CA PRO A 60 -1.35 3.53 -18.89
C PRO A 60 -2.06 3.08 -17.61
N PHE A 61 -1.38 3.26 -16.47
CA PHE A 61 -1.90 2.90 -15.16
C PHE A 61 -1.46 3.93 -14.12
N VAL A 62 -2.04 3.82 -12.93
CA VAL A 62 -1.66 4.58 -11.74
C VAL A 62 -1.13 3.62 -10.69
N LEU A 63 0.05 3.89 -10.16
CA LEU A 63 0.54 3.24 -8.95
C LEU A 63 0.05 4.05 -7.74
N VAL A 64 -0.72 3.43 -6.86
CA VAL A 64 -1.08 3.98 -5.55
C VAL A 64 -0.28 3.24 -4.50
N GLY A 65 0.69 3.89 -3.88
CA GLY A 65 1.68 3.22 -3.03
C GLY A 65 2.06 4.01 -1.77
N THR A 66 2.84 3.38 -0.92
CA THR A 66 3.62 4.02 0.16
C THR A 66 5.09 4.11 -0.30
N SER A 67 6.02 4.43 0.61
CA SER A 67 7.46 4.51 0.36
C SER A 67 7.87 5.73 -0.49
N ILE A 68 9.16 5.77 -0.81
CA ILE A 68 9.83 6.85 -1.52
C ILE A 68 10.30 6.33 -2.89
N PHE A 69 11.57 5.98 -3.07
CA PHE A 69 12.08 5.50 -4.35
C PHE A 69 11.74 4.03 -4.62
N GLY A 70 11.39 3.24 -3.61
CA GLY A 70 10.85 1.89 -3.79
C GLY A 70 9.60 1.89 -4.70
N ALA A 71 8.65 2.80 -4.45
CA ALA A 71 7.49 2.97 -5.31
C ALA A 71 7.86 3.45 -6.72
N ILE A 72 8.84 4.34 -6.86
CA ILE A 72 9.32 4.79 -8.16
C ILE A 72 9.96 3.64 -8.94
N ALA A 73 10.73 2.77 -8.28
CA ALA A 73 11.32 1.59 -8.92
C ALA A 73 10.24 0.62 -9.42
N ILE A 74 9.21 0.36 -8.62
CA ILE A 74 8.05 -0.45 -9.03
C ILE A 74 7.34 0.17 -10.23
N ALA A 75 7.06 1.48 -10.19
CA ALA A 75 6.40 2.20 -11.28
C ALA A 75 7.23 2.17 -12.58
N CYS A 76 8.54 2.42 -12.49
CA CYS A 76 9.48 2.31 -13.60
C CYS A 76 9.44 0.92 -14.22
N HIS A 77 9.52 -0.12 -13.38
CA HIS A 77 9.56 -1.48 -13.86
C HIS A 77 8.25 -1.91 -14.49
N LEU A 78 7.11 -1.77 -13.80
CA LEU A 78 5.82 -2.18 -14.36
C LEU A 78 5.46 -1.40 -15.64
N GLY A 79 5.90 -0.15 -15.75
CA GLY A 79 5.66 0.70 -16.91
C GLY A 79 6.74 0.64 -17.98
N GLU A 80 7.73 -0.26 -17.90
CA GLU A 80 8.93 -0.26 -18.76
C GLU A 80 8.59 -0.27 -20.27
N GLN A 81 7.48 -0.93 -20.64
CA GLN A 81 6.99 -1.00 -22.03
C GLN A 81 6.12 0.19 -22.47
N LEU A 82 5.78 1.09 -21.55
CA LEU A 82 4.93 2.25 -21.84
C LEU A 82 5.76 3.42 -22.38
N SER A 83 5.21 4.09 -23.40
CA SER A 83 5.81 5.29 -23.99
C SER A 83 5.88 6.47 -23.01
N ALA A 84 4.88 6.59 -22.13
CA ALA A 84 4.83 7.61 -21.08
C ALA A 84 4.95 6.94 -19.70
N PRO A 85 5.60 7.60 -18.72
CA PRO A 85 5.66 7.08 -17.38
C PRO A 85 4.28 7.04 -16.70
N PRO A 86 4.00 6.02 -15.88
CA PRO A 86 2.75 5.95 -15.13
C PRO A 86 2.60 7.14 -14.15
N GLN A 87 1.38 7.38 -13.68
CA GLN A 87 1.17 8.26 -12.53
C GLN A 87 1.54 7.52 -11.24
N VAL A 88 2.22 8.19 -10.33
CA VAL A 88 2.49 7.69 -8.98
C VAL A 88 1.72 8.54 -7.98
N VAL A 89 0.93 7.92 -7.13
CA VAL A 89 0.23 8.54 -6.01
C VAL A 89 0.75 7.87 -4.74
N ILE A 90 1.45 8.63 -3.91
CA ILE A 90 1.92 8.20 -2.61
C ILE A 90 0.88 8.59 -1.58
N VAL A 91 0.36 7.62 -0.83
CA VAL A 91 -0.46 7.84 0.35
C VAL A 91 0.39 7.46 1.55
N ASP A 92 0.69 8.42 2.42
CA ASP A 92 1.52 8.15 3.57
C ASP A 92 1.15 9.05 4.76
N LEU A 93 1.23 8.47 5.95
CA LEU A 93 0.95 9.15 7.22
C LEU A 93 2.24 9.51 7.97
N SER A 94 3.40 9.10 7.47
CA SER A 94 4.71 9.36 8.08
C SER A 94 5.18 10.78 7.84
N HIS A 95 5.57 11.45 8.93
CA HIS A 95 6.31 12.71 8.86
C HIS A 95 7.58 12.63 8.01
N GLN A 96 8.33 11.53 8.14
CA GLN A 96 9.61 11.36 7.46
C GLN A 96 9.40 11.22 5.95
N VAL A 97 8.43 10.40 5.53
CA VAL A 97 8.11 10.23 4.09
C VAL A 97 7.70 11.55 3.46
N VAL A 98 6.86 12.34 4.12
CA VAL A 98 6.44 13.66 3.62
C VAL A 98 7.63 14.60 3.46
N LYS A 99 8.48 14.74 4.50
CA LYS A 99 9.69 15.57 4.44
C LYS A 99 10.66 15.12 3.34
N SER A 100 10.82 13.82 3.19
CA SER A 100 11.67 13.22 2.14
C SER A 100 11.18 13.59 0.76
N TRP A 101 9.88 13.51 0.51
CA TRP A 101 9.31 13.90 -0.77
C TRP A 101 9.45 15.39 -1.06
N ASP A 102 9.32 16.26 -0.06
CA ASP A 102 9.56 17.70 -0.21
C ASP A 102 11.02 17.97 -0.63
N LEU A 103 12.00 17.32 0.04
CA LEU A 103 13.42 17.44 -0.29
C LEU A 103 13.74 16.91 -1.70
N ILE A 104 13.26 15.72 -2.01
CA ILE A 104 13.45 15.05 -3.31
C ILE A 104 12.92 15.92 -4.44
N LYS A 105 11.67 16.38 -4.33
CA LYS A 105 11.06 17.20 -5.37
C LYS A 105 11.78 18.53 -5.54
N SER A 106 12.11 19.20 -4.43
CA SER A 106 12.88 20.45 -4.48
C SER A 106 14.20 20.27 -5.24
N TYR A 107 14.91 19.16 -5.01
CA TYR A 107 16.15 18.87 -5.72
C TYR A 107 15.91 18.59 -7.21
N PHE A 108 15.06 17.64 -7.55
CA PHE A 108 14.93 17.19 -8.94
C PHE A 108 14.19 18.19 -9.85
N MET A 109 13.33 19.05 -9.29
CA MET A 109 12.71 20.16 -10.02
C MET A 109 13.72 21.27 -10.40
N THR A 110 14.71 21.54 -9.54
CA THR A 110 15.68 22.63 -9.75
C THR A 110 16.97 22.17 -10.40
N SER A 111 17.31 20.89 -10.28
CA SER A 111 18.50 20.30 -10.88
C SER A 111 18.46 20.39 -12.40
N ALA A 112 19.47 21.05 -12.99
CA ALA A 112 19.71 21.09 -14.43
C ALA A 112 20.59 19.92 -14.92
N GLU A 113 21.02 19.03 -14.01
CA GLU A 113 21.93 17.94 -14.35
C GLU A 113 21.29 16.97 -15.35
N THR A 114 22.05 16.63 -16.38
CA THR A 114 21.71 15.63 -17.39
C THR A 114 22.56 14.37 -17.27
N ASN A 115 23.64 14.41 -16.48
CA ASN A 115 24.49 13.26 -16.20
C ASN A 115 23.94 12.51 -14.95
N PRO A 116 23.65 11.19 -15.05
CA PRO A 116 23.18 10.39 -13.92
C PRO A 116 24.04 10.47 -12.66
N GLU A 117 25.36 10.37 -12.79
CA GLU A 117 26.29 10.38 -11.67
C GLU A 117 26.30 11.71 -10.94
N LEU A 118 26.31 12.82 -11.70
CA LEU A 118 26.26 14.17 -11.12
C LEU A 118 24.91 14.44 -10.45
N ALA A 119 23.80 13.98 -11.03
CA ALA A 119 22.47 14.11 -10.44
C ALA A 119 22.35 13.32 -9.13
N VAL A 120 22.80 12.06 -9.09
CA VAL A 120 22.77 11.26 -7.85
C VAL A 120 23.72 11.81 -6.81
N LYS A 121 24.94 12.22 -7.21
CA LYS A 121 25.91 12.82 -6.29
C LYS A 121 25.37 14.12 -5.68
N GLY A 122 24.77 15.00 -6.50
CA GLY A 122 24.20 16.25 -5.99
C GLY A 122 23.04 16.03 -5.03
N PHE A 123 22.17 15.06 -5.29
CA PHE A 123 21.11 14.68 -4.35
C PHE A 123 21.69 14.13 -3.05
N TRP A 124 22.70 13.26 -3.14
CA TRP A 124 23.39 12.71 -1.99
C TRP A 124 24.03 13.79 -1.12
N ASP A 125 24.78 14.72 -1.72
CA ASP A 125 25.43 15.82 -1.01
C ASP A 125 24.40 16.71 -0.29
N LEU A 126 23.23 16.95 -0.92
CA LEU A 126 22.11 17.64 -0.31
C LEU A 126 21.56 16.87 0.90
N LEU A 127 21.35 15.56 0.77
CA LEU A 127 20.84 14.70 1.83
C LEU A 127 21.78 14.72 3.05
N GLN A 128 23.09 14.56 2.82
CA GLN A 128 24.11 14.61 3.87
C GLN A 128 24.14 15.96 4.60
N THR A 129 23.87 17.06 3.89
CA THR A 129 23.79 18.41 4.49
C THR A 129 22.56 18.59 5.37
N ASN A 130 21.48 17.84 5.13
CA ASN A 130 20.19 17.99 5.82
C ASN A 130 19.93 16.94 6.91
N ARG A 131 20.95 16.21 7.37
CA ARG A 131 20.82 15.11 8.35
C ARG A 131 19.95 13.95 7.83
N PRO A 132 20.52 12.98 7.10
CA PRO A 132 19.79 11.91 6.41
C PRO A 132 18.77 11.16 7.30
N ASN A 133 19.10 10.96 8.56
CA ASN A 133 18.28 10.18 9.50
C ASN A 133 16.99 10.91 9.93
N GLU A 134 16.82 12.19 9.60
CA GLU A 134 15.54 12.90 9.75
C GLU A 134 14.54 12.54 8.64
N PHE A 135 15.03 11.92 7.55
CA PHE A 135 14.28 11.61 6.34
C PHE A 135 14.04 10.12 6.14
N SER A 136 14.99 9.28 6.55
CA SER A 136 14.95 7.85 6.29
C SER A 136 15.95 7.07 7.14
N MET A 137 15.63 5.81 7.41
CA MET A 137 16.49 4.85 8.11
C MET A 137 17.71 4.42 7.29
N ASP A 138 17.63 4.52 5.96
CA ASP A 138 18.69 4.16 5.00
C ASP A 138 19.31 5.40 4.33
N GLY A 139 19.07 6.60 4.87
CA GLY A 139 19.48 7.86 4.25
C GLY A 139 20.99 8.08 4.22
N ASP A 140 21.74 7.46 5.12
CA ASP A 140 23.20 7.50 5.18
C ASP A 140 23.87 6.26 4.53
N SER A 141 23.08 5.36 3.94
CA SER A 141 23.61 4.17 3.28
C SER A 141 24.20 4.48 1.91
N ASP A 142 25.44 4.06 1.67
CA ASP A 142 26.07 4.10 0.34
C ASP A 142 25.27 3.28 -0.70
N ASP A 143 24.48 2.29 -0.25
CA ASP A 143 23.62 1.50 -1.13
C ASP A 143 22.55 2.36 -1.80
N LEU A 144 22.11 3.46 -1.18
CA LEU A 144 21.13 4.39 -1.78
C LEU A 144 21.68 4.99 -3.07
N ARG A 145 22.97 5.35 -3.11
CA ARG A 145 23.59 5.91 -4.31
C ARG A 145 23.64 4.88 -5.43
N ALA A 146 24.07 3.66 -5.10
CA ALA A 146 24.12 2.56 -6.06
C ALA A 146 22.73 2.20 -6.59
N PHE A 147 21.72 2.18 -5.72
CA PHE A 147 20.32 1.94 -6.07
C PHE A 147 19.78 2.99 -7.04
N LEU A 148 19.95 4.29 -6.72
CA LEU A 148 19.48 5.38 -7.59
C LEU A 148 20.19 5.39 -8.93
N LEU A 149 21.50 5.16 -8.95
CA LEU A 149 22.27 5.04 -10.18
C LEU A 149 21.76 3.88 -11.03
N GLY A 150 21.61 2.68 -10.47
CA GLY A 150 21.09 1.53 -11.20
C GLY A 150 19.69 1.77 -11.76
N LEU A 151 18.82 2.45 -11.00
CA LEU A 151 17.49 2.81 -11.46
C LEU A 151 17.54 3.80 -12.64
N ILE A 152 18.39 4.82 -12.56
CA ILE A 152 18.54 5.85 -13.60
C ILE A 152 19.21 5.27 -14.85
N GLU A 153 20.25 4.44 -14.70
CA GLU A 153 20.92 3.77 -15.82
C GLU A 153 19.95 2.86 -16.58
N GLN A 154 19.09 2.16 -15.84
CA GLN A 154 18.15 1.22 -16.44
C GLN A 154 16.98 1.91 -17.15
N TYR A 155 16.41 2.98 -16.56
CA TYR A 155 15.17 3.58 -17.05
C TYR A 155 15.34 4.97 -17.68
N GLY A 156 16.54 5.54 -17.57
CA GLY A 156 16.88 6.87 -18.04
C GLY A 156 16.53 7.99 -17.05
N LEU A 157 17.44 8.96 -16.93
CA LEU A 157 17.32 10.09 -16.00
C LEU A 157 16.06 10.93 -16.25
N VAL A 158 15.70 11.16 -17.51
CA VAL A 158 14.52 11.97 -17.88
C VAL A 158 13.25 11.32 -17.33
N ARG A 159 13.08 10.01 -17.55
CA ARG A 159 11.91 9.26 -17.09
C ARG A 159 11.85 9.20 -15.57
N PHE A 160 12.99 8.96 -14.92
CA PHE A 160 13.10 8.98 -13.45
C PHE A 160 12.70 10.34 -12.88
N LYS A 161 13.28 11.45 -13.38
CA LYS A 161 12.93 12.81 -12.93
C LYS A 161 11.46 13.10 -13.15
N GLN A 162 10.90 12.71 -14.29
CA GLN A 162 9.48 12.91 -14.58
C GLN A 162 8.60 12.21 -13.54
N LEU A 163 8.85 10.93 -13.23
CA LEU A 163 8.11 10.19 -12.21
C LEU A 163 8.21 10.83 -10.83
N VAL A 164 9.40 11.25 -10.43
CA VAL A 164 9.66 11.88 -9.12
C VAL A 164 8.95 13.23 -9.00
N ILE A 165 9.07 14.08 -10.02
CA ILE A 165 8.49 15.42 -10.04
C ILE A 165 6.96 15.36 -10.06
N GLU A 166 6.40 14.45 -10.89
CA GLU A 166 4.95 14.31 -11.10
C GLU A 166 4.26 13.42 -10.05
N ALA A 167 4.99 12.76 -9.15
CA ALA A 167 4.39 11.96 -8.08
C ALA A 167 3.44 12.83 -7.23
N VAL A 168 2.23 12.37 -6.96
CA VAL A 168 1.29 13.06 -6.06
C VAL A 168 1.48 12.52 -4.65
N ILE A 169 1.65 13.40 -3.66
CA ILE A 169 1.86 12.99 -2.27
C ILE A 169 0.63 13.39 -1.45
N LEU A 170 -0.07 12.40 -0.91
CA LEU A 170 -1.25 12.56 -0.06
C LEU A 170 -0.88 12.21 1.38
N LYS A 171 -0.94 13.22 2.25
CA LYS A 171 -0.66 13.15 3.69
C LYS A 171 -1.85 12.52 4.39
N GLN A 172 -1.94 11.18 4.40
CA GLN A 172 -3.12 10.48 4.90
C GLN A 172 -2.83 9.02 5.26
N SER A 173 -3.64 8.46 6.18
CA SER A 173 -3.60 7.05 6.56
C SER A 173 -4.13 6.12 5.47
N TRP A 174 -3.49 4.95 5.34
CA TRP A 174 -3.99 3.85 4.51
C TRP A 174 -5.33 3.27 4.97
N GLY A 175 -5.76 3.56 6.21
CA GLY A 175 -7.07 3.18 6.73
C GLY A 175 -8.18 4.20 6.46
N HIS A 176 -7.89 5.30 5.75
CA HIS A 176 -8.84 6.39 5.54
C HIS A 176 -9.71 6.17 4.29
N GLU A 177 -10.88 5.56 4.47
CA GLU A 177 -11.77 5.09 3.41
C GLU A 177 -12.08 6.13 2.33
N ALA A 178 -12.40 7.37 2.73
CA ALA A 178 -12.78 8.43 1.80
C ALA A 178 -11.66 8.78 0.81
N THR A 179 -10.39 8.73 1.24
CA THR A 179 -9.24 9.00 0.36
C THR A 179 -9.12 7.97 -0.74
N PHE A 180 -9.28 6.68 -0.42
CA PHE A 180 -9.17 5.61 -1.40
C PHE A 180 -10.35 5.58 -2.36
N GLN A 181 -11.55 5.93 -1.88
CA GLN A 181 -12.70 6.14 -2.75
C GLN A 181 -12.47 7.31 -3.72
N GLN A 182 -11.97 8.45 -3.23
CA GLN A 182 -11.66 9.62 -4.07
C GLN A 182 -10.57 9.31 -5.11
N ILE A 183 -9.53 8.57 -4.74
CA ILE A 183 -8.50 8.09 -5.70
C ILE A 183 -9.16 7.22 -6.78
N ARG A 184 -10.00 6.24 -6.40
CA ARG A 184 -10.72 5.39 -7.35
C ARG A 184 -11.60 6.20 -8.30
N ASP A 185 -12.31 7.20 -7.78
CA ASP A 185 -13.22 8.03 -8.58
C ASP A 185 -12.46 8.90 -9.59
N VAL A 186 -11.33 9.51 -9.17
CA VAL A 186 -10.44 10.30 -10.04
C VAL A 186 -9.84 9.43 -11.15
N TYR A 187 -9.50 8.17 -10.86
CA TYR A 187 -8.88 7.24 -11.81
C TYR A 187 -9.80 6.12 -12.28
N LYS A 188 -11.13 6.37 -12.30
CA LYS A 188 -12.15 5.34 -12.55
C LYS A 188 -12.02 4.59 -13.88
N ASP A 189 -11.38 5.21 -14.87
CA ASP A 189 -11.19 4.67 -16.23
C ASP A 189 -9.76 4.14 -16.45
N MET A 190 -8.93 4.07 -15.40
CA MET A 190 -7.55 3.58 -15.45
C MET A 190 -7.36 2.35 -14.57
N ASP A 191 -6.36 1.55 -14.96
CA ASP A 191 -5.85 0.48 -14.10
C ASP A 191 -5.12 1.09 -12.92
N ILE A 192 -5.37 0.54 -11.73
CA ILE A 192 -4.64 0.89 -10.51
C ILE A 192 -3.81 -0.31 -10.08
N VAL A 193 -2.54 -0.08 -9.80
CA VAL A 193 -1.68 -0.99 -9.05
C VAL A 193 -1.57 -0.46 -7.63
N ALA A 194 -1.89 -1.28 -6.64
CA ALA A 194 -1.79 -0.91 -5.23
C ALA A 194 -0.49 -1.47 -4.62
N TYR A 195 0.29 -0.63 -3.94
CA TYR A 195 1.51 -1.01 -3.25
C TYR A 195 1.49 -0.51 -1.79
N PRO A 196 0.70 -1.15 -0.91
CA PRO A 196 0.70 -0.83 0.53
C PRO A 196 1.91 -1.40 1.28
N SER A 197 2.83 -2.13 0.63
CA SER A 197 3.98 -2.76 1.29
C SER A 197 3.51 -3.69 2.44
N ASN A 198 4.15 -3.60 3.60
CA ASN A 198 3.88 -4.38 4.80
C ASN A 198 3.00 -3.63 5.83
N ILE A 199 2.33 -2.53 5.44
CA ILE A 199 1.57 -1.67 6.37
C ILE A 199 0.56 -2.46 7.21
N ILE A 200 -0.16 -3.41 6.61
CA ILE A 200 -1.13 -4.26 7.33
C ILE A 200 -0.44 -4.98 8.50
N HIS A 201 0.76 -5.53 8.30
CA HIS A 201 1.47 -6.25 9.34
C HIS A 201 2.09 -5.35 10.41
N CYS A 202 2.32 -4.07 10.12
CA CYS A 202 2.81 -3.08 11.07
C CYS A 202 1.73 -2.58 12.06
N ILE A 203 0.47 -2.95 11.86
CA ILE A 203 -0.67 -2.51 12.68
C ILE A 203 -0.96 -3.50 13.82
N HIS A 204 -1.17 -2.96 15.02
CA HIS A 204 -1.31 -3.72 16.27
C HIS A 204 -2.72 -4.25 16.57
N ASP A 205 -3.74 -3.83 15.81
CA ASP A 205 -5.12 -4.21 16.03
C ASP A 205 -5.82 -4.69 14.75
N LEU A 206 -6.69 -5.69 14.90
CA LEU A 206 -7.35 -6.33 13.75
C LEU A 206 -8.30 -5.38 13.01
N LYS A 207 -8.92 -4.42 13.71
CA LYS A 207 -9.86 -3.49 13.09
C LYS A 207 -9.13 -2.62 12.06
N THR A 208 -8.03 -1.99 12.45
CA THR A 208 -7.26 -1.11 11.57
C THR A 208 -6.61 -1.90 10.43
N GLN A 209 -6.17 -3.15 10.64
CA GLN A 209 -5.72 -4.03 9.56
C GLN A 209 -6.82 -4.26 8.51
N LYS A 210 -8.05 -4.53 8.96
CA LYS A 210 -9.21 -4.69 8.06
C LYS A 210 -9.59 -3.40 7.36
N ASP A 211 -9.45 -2.24 8.01
CA ASP A 211 -9.72 -0.95 7.40
C ASP A 211 -8.73 -0.65 6.27
N VAL A 212 -7.43 -0.96 6.43
CA VAL A 212 -6.43 -0.87 5.35
C VAL A 212 -6.77 -1.85 4.21
N ALA A 213 -7.07 -3.12 4.51
CA ALA A 213 -7.45 -4.09 3.48
C ALA A 213 -8.72 -3.67 2.72
N ARG A 214 -9.69 -3.03 3.40
CA ARG A 214 -10.88 -2.45 2.76
C ARG A 214 -10.50 -1.31 1.82
N CYS A 215 -9.60 -0.42 2.24
CA CYS A 215 -9.11 0.67 1.41
C CYS A 215 -8.39 0.18 0.15
N VAL A 216 -7.57 -0.87 0.26
CA VAL A 216 -6.96 -1.54 -0.90
C VAL A 216 -8.05 -2.10 -1.84
N ASN A 217 -9.07 -2.75 -1.30
CA ASN A 217 -10.19 -3.28 -2.09
C ASN A 217 -10.99 -2.17 -2.81
N LEU A 218 -11.18 -1.00 -2.18
CA LEU A 218 -11.88 0.14 -2.77
C LEU A 218 -11.20 0.72 -4.01
N LEU A 219 -9.86 0.63 -4.09
CA LEU A 219 -9.13 1.02 -5.30
C LEU A 219 -9.47 0.14 -6.52
N GLN A 220 -10.05 -1.05 -6.29
CA GLN A 220 -10.25 -2.09 -7.28
C GLN A 220 -8.99 -2.33 -8.14
N PRO A 221 -7.84 -2.60 -7.51
CA PRO A 221 -6.60 -2.65 -8.25
C PRO A 221 -6.54 -3.89 -9.15
N VAL A 222 -5.86 -3.79 -10.29
CA VAL A 222 -5.57 -4.93 -11.16
C VAL A 222 -4.46 -5.82 -10.59
N LEU A 223 -3.65 -5.25 -9.70
CA LEU A 223 -2.57 -5.90 -8.97
C LEU A 223 -2.36 -5.20 -7.63
N SER A 224 -2.28 -5.96 -6.54
CA SER A 224 -1.77 -5.49 -5.26
C SER A 224 -0.44 -6.17 -4.94
N ILE A 225 0.55 -5.35 -4.56
CA ILE A 225 1.91 -5.75 -4.21
C ILE A 225 2.07 -5.51 -2.71
N GLN A 226 2.14 -6.59 -1.94
CA GLN A 226 2.21 -6.53 -0.48
C GLN A 226 3.28 -7.48 0.02
N THR A 227 3.76 -7.24 1.22
CA THR A 227 4.78 -8.07 1.86
C THR A 227 4.33 -8.43 3.26
N ASN A 228 4.80 -9.58 3.75
CA ASN A 228 4.60 -9.95 5.13
C ASN A 228 5.57 -9.18 6.04
N LEU A 229 5.53 -9.52 7.32
CA LEU A 229 6.51 -9.10 8.31
C LEU A 229 6.73 -10.29 9.26
N GLN A 230 7.96 -10.78 9.31
CA GLN A 230 8.39 -11.85 10.18
C GLN A 230 9.57 -11.34 11.01
N GLN A 231 9.44 -11.36 12.34
CA GLN A 231 10.48 -10.83 13.24
C GLN A 231 10.85 -9.36 12.98
N GLY A 232 9.90 -8.56 12.48
CA GLY A 232 10.13 -7.14 12.19
C GLY A 232 10.72 -6.86 10.80
N GLU A 233 10.95 -7.89 9.98
CA GLU A 233 11.48 -7.74 8.62
C GLU A 233 10.54 -8.36 7.57
N PRO A 234 10.39 -7.74 6.38
CA PRO A 234 9.62 -8.34 5.30
C PRO A 234 10.41 -9.47 4.63
N THR A 235 9.84 -10.69 4.62
CA THR A 235 10.52 -11.90 4.12
C THR A 235 9.87 -12.50 2.88
N GLN A 236 8.61 -12.17 2.62
CA GLN A 236 7.81 -12.73 1.55
C GLN A 236 7.05 -11.64 0.80
N LEU A 237 7.14 -11.69 -0.53
CA LEU A 237 6.37 -10.89 -1.46
C LEU A 237 5.08 -11.61 -1.89
N HIS A 238 3.97 -10.87 -1.89
CA HIS A 238 2.66 -11.31 -2.32
C HIS A 238 2.16 -10.43 -3.47
N LEU A 239 1.92 -11.04 -4.63
CA LEU A 239 1.36 -10.40 -5.81
C LEU A 239 -0.08 -10.90 -6.00
N MET A 240 -1.06 -10.04 -5.72
CA MET A 240 -2.47 -10.41 -5.61
C MET A 240 -3.32 -9.78 -6.71
N LYS A 241 -4.16 -10.61 -7.35
CA LYS A 241 -5.20 -10.15 -8.30
C LYS A 241 -6.61 -10.17 -7.69
N ASP A 242 -6.86 -11.05 -6.72
CA ASP A 242 -8.05 -10.99 -5.88
C ASP A 242 -7.75 -10.11 -4.66
N ASN A 243 -8.28 -8.89 -4.72
CA ASN A 243 -8.06 -7.85 -3.73
C ASN A 243 -9.22 -7.74 -2.72
N SER A 244 -10.08 -8.75 -2.64
CA SER A 244 -11.09 -8.80 -1.59
C SER A 244 -10.42 -8.79 -0.21
N VAL A 245 -11.06 -8.16 0.77
CA VAL A 245 -10.55 -8.11 2.16
C VAL A 245 -10.19 -9.51 2.67
N ARG A 246 -11.05 -10.50 2.40
CA ARG A 246 -10.80 -11.89 2.79
C ARG A 246 -9.56 -12.47 2.12
N SER A 247 -9.36 -12.23 0.82
CA SER A 247 -8.19 -12.72 0.08
C SER A 247 -6.90 -12.09 0.60
N ILE A 248 -6.89 -10.77 0.79
CA ILE A 248 -5.73 -10.02 1.32
C ILE A 248 -5.36 -10.53 2.70
N MET A 249 -6.31 -10.50 3.64
CA MET A 249 -6.07 -10.90 5.03
C MET A 249 -5.60 -12.36 5.07
N ARG A 250 -6.28 -13.28 4.38
CA ARG A 250 -5.89 -14.70 4.36
C ARG A 250 -4.50 -14.93 3.76
N THR A 251 -4.14 -14.21 2.70
CA THR A 251 -2.85 -14.37 2.01
C THR A 251 -1.68 -13.91 2.88
N LEU A 252 -1.84 -12.78 3.58
CA LEU A 252 -0.80 -12.23 4.43
C LEU A 252 -0.68 -12.96 5.77
N GLY A 253 -1.81 -13.46 6.29
CA GLY A 253 -1.87 -14.03 7.63
C GLY A 253 -1.95 -12.95 8.72
N PRO A 254 -1.95 -13.35 10.00
CA PRO A 254 -1.96 -12.40 11.10
C PRO A 254 -0.61 -11.66 11.15
N GLY A 255 -0.66 -10.33 11.30
CA GLY A 255 0.54 -9.53 11.52
C GLY A 255 1.23 -9.91 12.85
N PRO A 256 2.57 -9.81 12.93
CA PRO A 256 3.35 -10.23 14.11
C PRO A 256 3.09 -9.39 15.35
N PHE A 257 2.43 -8.23 15.20
CA PHE A 257 2.13 -7.31 16.29
C PHE A 257 0.68 -7.35 16.77
N LEU A 258 -0.16 -8.23 16.21
CA LEU A 258 -1.51 -8.46 16.69
C LEU A 258 -1.48 -9.04 18.10
N LYS A 259 -2.39 -8.55 18.94
CA LYS A 259 -2.60 -9.09 20.29
C LYS A 259 -3.30 -10.44 20.22
N ASP A 260 -3.08 -11.31 21.20
CA ASP A 260 -3.63 -12.68 21.23
C ASP A 260 -5.14 -12.75 20.92
N ILE A 261 -5.94 -11.84 21.48
CA ILE A 261 -7.40 -11.82 21.24
C ILE A 261 -7.75 -11.52 19.77
N ASP A 262 -7.00 -10.60 19.15
CA ASP A 262 -7.17 -10.22 17.76
C ASP A 262 -6.61 -11.29 16.82
N GLN A 263 -5.54 -11.98 17.22
CA GLN A 263 -5.01 -13.13 16.49
C GLN A 263 -6.02 -14.28 16.46
N LEU A 264 -6.64 -14.62 17.59
CA LEU A 264 -7.70 -15.63 17.65
C LEU A 264 -8.91 -15.24 16.79
N ALA A 265 -9.31 -13.95 16.84
CA ALA A 265 -10.38 -13.43 16.00
C ALA A 265 -10.03 -13.53 14.51
N PHE A 266 -8.79 -13.18 14.14
CA PHE A 266 -8.28 -13.31 12.79
C PHE A 266 -8.34 -14.76 12.30
N GLU A 267 -7.85 -15.70 13.10
CA GLU A 267 -7.85 -17.13 12.76
C GLU A 267 -9.27 -17.65 12.51
N GLY A 268 -10.22 -17.27 13.37
CA GLY A 268 -11.64 -17.62 13.22
C GLY A 268 -12.30 -16.99 12.00
N GLU A 269 -11.96 -15.75 11.63
CA GLU A 269 -12.59 -15.02 10.53
C GLU A 269 -12.02 -15.41 9.16
N PHE A 270 -10.68 -15.55 9.04
CA PHE A 270 -9.99 -15.64 7.76
C PHE A 270 -9.37 -17.00 7.44
N LEU A 271 -8.95 -17.76 8.46
CA LEU A 271 -8.23 -19.02 8.28
C LEU A 271 -9.10 -20.26 8.54
N ALA A 272 -10.19 -20.11 9.30
CA ALA A 272 -11.13 -21.19 9.54
C ALA A 272 -11.60 -21.78 8.19
N PRO A 273 -11.61 -23.11 8.04
CA PRO A 273 -12.21 -23.75 6.88
C PRO A 273 -13.62 -23.17 6.75
N SER A 274 -13.97 -22.66 5.55
CA SER A 274 -15.36 -22.29 5.31
C SER A 274 -16.17 -23.52 5.69
N LEU A 275 -17.02 -23.42 6.73
CA LEU A 275 -18.03 -24.42 6.97
C LEU A 275 -18.75 -24.53 5.64
N SER A 276 -18.44 -25.57 4.89
CA SER A 276 -19.17 -25.88 3.68
C SER A 276 -20.60 -25.93 4.16
N ALA A 277 -21.44 -25.04 3.64
CA ALA A 277 -22.87 -25.23 3.71
C ALA A 277 -23.05 -26.70 3.36
N SER A 278 -23.47 -27.51 4.33
CA SER A 278 -23.68 -28.94 4.11
C SER A 278 -24.42 -29.01 2.79
N ALA A 279 -23.76 -29.57 1.78
CA ALA A 279 -24.40 -29.82 0.52
C ALA A 279 -25.54 -30.74 0.89
N MET A 280 -26.71 -30.15 1.07
CA MET A 280 -27.93 -30.88 1.27
C MET A 280 -28.12 -31.54 -0.08
N VAL A 281 -27.59 -32.76 -0.18
CA VAL A 281 -27.89 -33.67 -1.27
C VAL A 281 -29.37 -33.95 -1.09
N ILE A 282 -30.19 -33.10 -1.70
CA ILE A 282 -31.59 -33.39 -1.90
C ILE A 282 -31.59 -34.55 -2.88
N LYS A 283 -31.66 -35.77 -2.35
CA LYS A 283 -32.01 -36.94 -3.16
C LYS A 283 -33.41 -36.67 -3.74
N PRO A 284 -33.58 -36.69 -5.06
CA PRO A 284 -34.91 -36.57 -5.63
C PRO A 284 -35.66 -37.87 -5.31
N GLY A 285 -36.77 -37.74 -4.58
CA GLY A 285 -37.76 -38.81 -4.41
C GLY A 285 -38.03 -39.19 -2.96
N SER A 286 -38.89 -38.42 -2.30
CA SER A 286 -40.08 -38.93 -1.59
C SER A 286 -40.75 -37.78 -0.83
N VAL A 287 -41.98 -37.49 -1.25
CA VAL A 287 -43.00 -36.70 -0.56
C VAL A 287 -44.25 -37.61 -0.59
N PRO A 288 -45.27 -37.51 0.30
CA PRO A 288 -45.49 -36.62 1.46
C PRO A 288 -45.93 -37.34 2.75
N GLY A 289 -45.92 -36.61 3.87
CA GLY A 289 -46.76 -36.92 5.03
C GLY A 289 -46.89 -35.71 5.97
N MET A 290 -48.03 -35.03 5.91
CA MET A 290 -48.48 -34.06 6.93
C MET A 290 -48.50 -34.69 8.33
N TRP A 291 -48.29 -33.90 9.38
CA TRP A 291 -49.24 -33.65 10.50
C TRP A 291 -48.58 -32.78 11.60
N PHE A 292 -49.46 -32.19 12.42
CA PHE A 292 -49.37 -31.02 13.30
C PHE A 292 -48.52 -31.11 14.60
N ALA A 293 -48.43 -29.93 15.27
CA ALA A 293 -48.35 -29.66 16.72
C ALA A 293 -46.92 -29.42 17.30
N GLN A 294 -46.56 -28.20 17.71
CA GLN A 294 -46.89 -27.40 18.93
C GLN A 294 -45.95 -27.65 20.13
N SER A 295 -45.51 -26.53 20.73
CA SER A 295 -45.09 -26.32 22.14
C SER A 295 -43.82 -27.04 22.64
N LEU A 296 -43.01 -26.54 23.59
CA LEU A 296 -43.19 -25.53 24.64
C LEU A 296 -41.81 -25.02 25.15
N LYS A 297 -41.89 -23.85 25.79
CA LYS A 297 -40.95 -23.07 26.63
C LYS A 297 -40.06 -23.79 27.66
N LYS A 298 -39.11 -22.96 28.17
CA LYS A 298 -38.26 -22.97 29.38
C LYS A 298 -36.81 -23.41 29.09
N GLU A 299 -35.78 -22.68 29.52
CA GLU A 299 -35.51 -22.24 30.89
C GLU A 299 -34.88 -20.84 31.05
N GLU A 300 -35.30 -20.17 32.13
CA GLU A 300 -34.55 -19.14 32.88
C GLU A 300 -33.35 -19.85 33.54
N GLY A 301 -32.12 -19.34 33.53
CA GLY A 301 -31.69 -18.14 34.25
C GLY A 301 -30.69 -18.56 35.33
N VAL A 302 -29.43 -18.12 35.25
CA VAL A 302 -28.48 -18.14 36.36
C VAL A 302 -27.64 -16.86 36.35
N LYS A 303 -27.75 -16.11 37.45
CA LYS A 303 -26.89 -15.01 37.87
C LYS A 303 -25.60 -15.55 38.49
N ALA A 304 -24.49 -14.82 38.33
CA ALA A 304 -23.48 -14.49 39.35
C ALA A 304 -22.32 -13.76 38.65
N GLU A 305 -22.10 -12.47 38.90
CA GLU A 305 -21.17 -11.95 39.94
C GLU A 305 -19.70 -12.23 39.58
N THR A 306 -19.01 -11.23 39.00
CA THR A 306 -18.06 -10.30 39.65
C THR A 306 -16.77 -10.95 40.14
N GLY A 307 -15.64 -10.49 39.61
CA GLY A 307 -14.32 -10.82 40.13
C GLY A 307 -13.20 -10.12 39.38
N TYR A 308 -13.02 -8.83 39.66
CA TYR A 308 -11.78 -8.10 39.38
C TYR A 308 -10.62 -8.74 40.15
N ALA A 309 -9.50 -9.02 39.48
CA ALA A 309 -8.18 -9.05 40.11
C ALA A 309 -7.08 -8.77 39.08
N SER A 310 -6.54 -7.57 39.21
CA SER A 310 -5.26 -7.11 38.66
C SER A 310 -4.10 -7.95 39.22
N VAL A 311 -3.14 -8.33 38.37
CA VAL A 311 -1.73 -8.43 38.76
C VAL A 311 -0.87 -7.90 37.63
N MET A 312 -0.27 -6.73 37.88
CA MET A 312 0.90 -6.21 37.18
C MET A 312 2.12 -7.10 37.47
N THR A 313 2.88 -7.44 36.44
CA THR A 313 4.32 -7.70 36.58
C THR A 313 5.08 -7.06 35.43
N SER A 314 5.97 -6.16 35.83
CA SER A 314 7.06 -5.51 35.14
C SER A 314 7.98 -6.45 34.35
N PHE A 315 8.44 -6.03 33.18
CA PHE A 315 9.74 -6.44 32.65
C PHE A 315 10.48 -5.24 32.04
N LEU A 316 11.63 -4.95 32.65
CA LEU A 316 12.75 -4.20 32.10
C LEU A 316 13.87 -5.21 31.89
N HIS A 317 14.30 -5.40 30.64
CA HIS A 317 15.69 -5.55 30.19
C HIS A 317 15.70 -5.60 28.66
#